data_AF-A0A9P7HFH0-F1
#
_entry.id   AF-A0A9P7HFH0-F1
#
_cell.length_a   1.000
_cell.length_b   1.000
_cell.length_c   1.000
_cell.angle_alpha   90.00
_cell.angle_beta   90.00
_cell.angle_gamma   90.00
#
_symmetry.space_group_name_H-M   'P 1'
#
loop_
_entity.id
_entity.type
_entity.pdbx_description
1 polymer ?
#
loop_
_entity_poly.entity_id
_entity_poly.type
_entity_poly.pdbx_seq_one_letter_code
_entity_poly.pdbx_strand_id
1 'polypeptide(L)'
;MSHASLHATACIGCRRRGRKCDRTLPSCLSCENRGVNCEGYVTKWPGVAARGKLAGKSIPVVDSSVTIAKTKATSRMRQIQIKQNASTQDCSDGQHTSSIPFTFIPDEVDEFVQHYIADLSSIFFLGNGPSENPMFHYVLPLVNTVPPIRFALAGSASCHIAARNSDEALERKSLRLRVHATHLLREMLQKTITATDQVILASILMLAQLDVSTATPSVLP
;
A
#
# COMPACT_ATOMS: atom_id res chain seq x y z
N MET A 1 11.43 -17.83 23.19
CA MET A 1 10.00 -18.04 23.52
C MET A 1 9.19 -17.26 22.50
N SER A 2 8.43 -17.94 21.64
CA SER A 2 7.69 -17.32 20.54
C SER A 2 6.52 -16.49 21.08
N HIS A 3 6.52 -15.18 20.82
CA HIS A 3 5.35 -14.34 21.11
C HIS A 3 4.20 -14.78 20.20
N ALA A 4 3.11 -15.27 20.79
CA ALA A 4 1.90 -15.59 20.04
C ALA A 4 1.32 -14.31 19.45
N SER A 5 1.16 -14.26 18.13
CA SER A 5 0.48 -13.15 17.46
C SER A 5 -1.01 -13.19 17.80
N LEU A 6 -1.51 -12.14 18.45
CA LEU A 6 -2.90 -12.05 18.94
C LEU A 6 -3.71 -11.05 18.13
N HIS A 7 -4.97 -11.38 17.86
CA HIS A 7 -5.93 -10.47 17.25
C HIS A 7 -6.65 -9.60 18.30
N ALA A 8 -6.98 -8.35 17.94
CA ALA A 8 -7.63 -7.41 18.86
C ALA A 8 -9.04 -7.85 19.30
N THR A 9 -9.72 -8.63 18.46
CA THR A 9 -11.09 -9.11 18.71
C THR A 9 -11.17 -10.63 18.72
N ALA A 10 -12.20 -11.18 19.38
CA ALA A 10 -12.52 -12.60 19.29
C ALA A 10 -12.88 -13.02 17.86
N CYS A 11 -12.56 -14.27 17.49
CA CYS A 11 -12.94 -14.83 16.21
C CYS A 11 -14.47 -14.89 16.04
N ILE A 12 -14.94 -14.95 14.79
CA ILE A 12 -16.36 -14.93 14.43
C ILE A 12 -17.11 -16.06 15.14
N GLY A 13 -16.57 -17.28 15.08
CA GLY A 13 -17.19 -18.45 15.70
C GLY A 13 -17.31 -18.35 17.22
N CYS A 14 -16.27 -17.87 17.92
CA CYS A 14 -16.32 -17.71 19.38
C CYS A 14 -17.25 -16.58 19.80
N ARG A 15 -17.25 -15.46 19.07
CA ARG A 15 -18.18 -14.34 19.29
C ARG A 15 -19.63 -14.79 19.10
N ARG A 16 -19.93 -15.47 17.99
CA ARG A 16 -21.26 -15.99 17.66
C ARG A 16 -21.77 -17.00 18.69
N ARG A 17 -20.87 -17.84 19.22
CA ARG A 17 -21.20 -18.85 20.24
C ARG A 17 -21.09 -18.33 21.68
N GLY A 18 -20.79 -17.05 21.89
CA GLY A 18 -20.69 -16.43 23.23
C GLY A 18 -19.61 -17.02 24.14
N ARG A 19 -18.53 -17.59 23.58
CA ARG A 19 -17.49 -18.29 24.36
C ARG A 19 -16.15 -17.55 24.36
N LYS A 20 -15.31 -17.85 25.36
CA LYS A 20 -13.98 -17.25 25.50
C LYS A 20 -13.08 -17.62 24.31
N CYS A 21 -12.54 -16.59 23.66
CA CYS A 21 -11.58 -16.69 22.56
C CYS A 21 -10.20 -16.30 23.09
N ASP A 22 -9.20 -17.13 22.82
CA ASP A 22 -7.78 -16.90 23.11
C ASP A 22 -7.13 -15.92 22.11
N ARG A 23 -7.76 -15.71 20.95
CA ARG A 23 -7.42 -14.70 19.94
C ARG A 23 -6.08 -14.93 19.23
N THR A 24 -5.51 -16.13 19.30
CA THR A 24 -4.29 -16.47 18.56
C THR A 24 -4.53 -16.46 17.04
N LEU A 25 -3.51 -16.02 16.31
CA LEU A 25 -3.49 -16.03 14.85
C LEU A 25 -2.68 -17.23 14.34
N PRO A 26 -3.03 -17.81 13.18
CA PRO A 26 -4.13 -17.42 12.28
C PRO A 26 -5.52 -17.92 12.73
N SER A 27 -5.57 -18.94 13.59
CA SER A 27 -6.80 -19.54 14.13
C SER A 27 -6.75 -19.60 15.65
N CYS A 28 -7.92 -19.49 16.29
CA CYS A 28 -8.03 -19.52 17.74
C CYS A 28 -7.81 -20.93 18.30
N LEU A 29 -6.93 -21.10 19.30
CA LEU A 29 -6.70 -22.38 19.98
C LEU A 29 -7.98 -22.91 20.66
N SER A 30 -8.87 -22.01 21.11
CA SER A 30 -10.18 -22.38 21.68
C SER A 30 -11.08 -23.07 20.65
N CYS A 31 -10.90 -22.78 19.37
CA CYS A 31 -11.63 -23.38 18.26
C CYS A 31 -11.04 -24.76 17.94
N GLU A 32 -9.71 -24.81 17.83
CA GLU A 32 -8.91 -25.99 17.54
C GLU A 32 -9.05 -27.07 18.60
N ASN A 33 -8.89 -26.72 19.88
CA ASN A 33 -9.06 -27.63 21.02
C ASN A 33 -10.48 -28.21 21.14
N ARG A 34 -11.47 -27.59 20.47
CA ARG A 34 -12.86 -28.05 20.43
C ARG A 34 -13.19 -28.82 19.16
N GLY A 35 -12.22 -29.03 18.28
CA GLY A 35 -12.42 -29.71 17.01
C GLY A 35 -13.40 -29.00 16.07
N VAL A 36 -13.56 -27.68 16.19
CA VAL A 36 -14.43 -26.91 15.29
C VAL A 36 -13.62 -25.98 14.41
N ASN A 37 -13.99 -25.91 13.13
CA ASN A 37 -13.35 -25.01 12.18
C ASN A 37 -13.43 -23.55 12.68
N CYS A 38 -12.28 -22.87 12.71
CA CYS A 38 -12.21 -21.46 13.08
C CYS A 38 -12.65 -20.61 11.89
N GLU A 39 -13.79 -19.93 12.01
CA GLU A 39 -14.33 -19.02 10.98
C GLU A 39 -13.50 -17.72 10.82
N GLY A 40 -12.32 -17.62 11.46
CA GLY A 40 -11.44 -16.46 11.37
C GLY A 40 -11.91 -15.24 12.15
N TYR A 41 -11.26 -14.11 11.93
CA TYR A 41 -11.50 -12.85 12.64
C TYR A 41 -12.22 -11.84 11.76
N VAL A 42 -13.00 -10.95 12.37
CA VAL A 42 -13.68 -9.88 11.63
C VAL A 42 -12.65 -8.85 11.19
N THR A 43 -12.26 -8.89 9.92
CA THR A 43 -11.42 -7.90 9.23
C THR A 43 -12.29 -6.84 8.54
N LYS A 44 -13.27 -6.27 9.26
CA LYS A 44 -14.08 -5.20 8.68
C LYS A 44 -13.29 -3.90 8.72
N TRP A 45 -12.81 -3.47 7.55
CA TRP A 45 -12.56 -2.05 7.32
C TRP A 45 -13.89 -1.33 7.57
N PRO A 46 -13.97 -0.29 8.41
CA PRO A 46 -15.25 0.28 8.86
C PRO A 46 -16.04 1.03 7.77
N GLY A 47 -15.66 0.87 6.50
CA GLY A 47 -16.11 1.68 5.38
C GLY A 47 -15.34 3.00 5.30
N VAL A 48 -15.87 3.96 4.54
CA VAL A 48 -15.28 5.27 4.25
C VAL A 48 -14.94 6.07 5.53
N ALA A 49 -15.66 5.85 6.63
CA ALA A 49 -15.36 6.45 7.92
C ALA A 49 -15.62 5.47 9.07
N ALA A 50 -14.84 5.56 10.15
CA ALA A 50 -15.09 4.77 11.35
C ALA A 50 -16.35 5.20 12.12
N ARG A 51 -16.77 6.47 11.95
CA ARG A 51 -17.85 7.14 12.69
C ARG A 51 -18.50 8.22 11.82
N GLY A 52 -19.71 8.65 12.20
CA GLY A 52 -20.42 9.73 11.51
C GLY A 52 -21.21 9.28 10.27
N LYS A 53 -21.64 10.24 9.45
CA LYS A 53 -22.58 10.01 8.32
C LYS A 53 -22.09 9.04 7.24
N LEU A 54 -20.79 8.78 7.19
CA LEU A 54 -20.15 7.88 6.23
C LEU A 54 -19.74 6.54 6.86
N ALA A 55 -20.08 6.29 8.14
CA ALA A 55 -19.79 5.02 8.78
C ALA A 55 -20.62 3.88 8.17
N GLY A 56 -19.96 2.77 7.86
CA GLY A 56 -20.59 1.61 7.22
C GLY A 56 -20.85 1.75 5.72
N LYS A 57 -20.52 2.90 5.10
CA LYS A 57 -20.58 3.05 3.63
C LYS A 57 -19.30 2.50 2.99
N SER A 58 -19.43 1.70 1.94
CA SER A 58 -18.30 1.11 1.22
C SER A 58 -17.72 2.03 0.14
N ILE A 59 -18.44 3.08 -0.28
CA ILE A 59 -18.05 4.00 -1.35
C ILE A 59 -18.35 5.44 -0.91
N PRO A 60 -17.41 6.41 -1.09
CA PRO A 60 -17.68 7.81 -0.83
C PRO A 60 -18.59 8.37 -1.93
N VAL A 61 -19.91 8.32 -1.71
CA VAL A 61 -20.86 9.00 -2.60
C VAL A 61 -20.79 10.48 -2.30
N VAL A 62 -20.26 11.26 -3.25
CA VAL A 62 -20.42 12.71 -3.27
C VAL A 62 -21.85 12.99 -3.70
N ASP A 63 -22.73 13.38 -2.78
CA ASP A 63 -24.02 13.95 -3.16
C ASP A 63 -23.74 15.21 -3.99
N SER A 64 -24.17 15.22 -5.26
CA SER A 64 -23.91 16.30 -6.23
C SER A 64 -24.67 17.60 -5.95
N SER A 65 -24.93 17.93 -4.68
CA SER A 65 -25.64 19.14 -4.28
C SER A 65 -24.92 19.84 -3.13
N VAL A 66 -23.78 20.48 -3.42
CA VAL A 66 -23.25 21.54 -2.57
C VAL A 66 -22.96 22.76 -3.45
N THR A 67 -23.98 23.60 -3.59
CA THR A 67 -23.81 25.02 -3.91
C THR A 67 -22.86 25.63 -2.89
N ILE A 68 -21.69 26.09 -3.36
CA ILE A 68 -20.67 26.77 -2.56
C ILE A 68 -21.23 28.14 -2.13
N ALA A 69 -21.86 28.19 -0.96
CA ALA A 69 -22.17 29.45 -0.28
C ALA A 69 -20.99 29.84 0.61
N LYS A 70 -20.33 30.94 0.26
CA LYS A 70 -19.33 31.62 1.10
C LYS A 70 -19.99 32.08 2.40
N THR A 71 -19.60 31.51 3.53
CA THR A 71 -19.78 32.15 4.84
C THR A 71 -18.50 32.05 5.66
N LYS A 72 -17.95 33.22 5.98
CA LYS A 72 -16.88 33.42 6.95
C LYS A 72 -17.39 32.94 8.32
N ALA A 73 -16.70 31.98 8.92
CA ALA A 73 -16.82 31.72 10.35
C ALA A 73 -15.45 31.31 10.90
N THR A 74 -15.05 32.02 11.93
CA THR A 74 -13.81 31.89 12.70
C THR A 74 -13.77 30.57 13.45
N SER A 75 -12.75 29.73 13.21
CA SER A 75 -12.45 28.58 14.07
C SER A 75 -10.94 28.49 14.31
N ARG A 76 -10.57 28.66 15.57
CA ARG A 76 -9.19 28.64 16.10
C ARG A 76 -8.51 27.30 15.80
N MET A 77 -7.57 27.29 14.87
CA MET A 77 -6.64 26.18 14.64
C MET A 77 -5.53 26.24 15.70
N ARG A 78 -5.42 25.23 16.55
CA ARG A 78 -4.22 25.02 17.39
C ARG A 78 -3.06 24.66 16.47
N GLN A 79 -2.15 25.61 16.25
CA GLN A 79 -0.87 25.38 15.59
C GLN A 79 0.01 24.47 16.46
N ILE A 80 0.30 23.27 15.97
CA ILE A 80 1.45 22.50 16.43
C ILE A 80 2.65 23.07 15.68
N GLN A 81 3.50 23.81 16.40
CA GLN A 81 4.74 24.36 15.88
C GLN A 81 5.78 23.24 15.75
N ILE A 82 6.10 22.85 14.52
CA ILE A 82 7.33 22.13 14.22
C ILE A 82 8.40 23.21 13.96
N LYS A 83 9.31 23.39 14.91
CA LYS A 83 10.45 24.31 14.81
C LYS A 83 11.38 23.83 13.69
N GLN A 84 11.47 24.63 12.64
CA GLN A 84 12.57 24.60 11.68
C GLN A 84 13.73 25.39 12.29
N ASN A 85 14.86 24.75 12.54
CA ASN A 85 16.13 25.45 12.66
C ASN A 85 16.83 25.34 11.30
N ALA A 86 16.71 26.41 10.52
CA ALA A 86 17.56 26.67 9.38
C ALA A 86 18.83 27.38 9.88
N SER A 87 19.99 26.75 9.70
CA SER A 87 21.26 27.47 9.64
C SER A 87 21.77 27.36 8.20
N THR A 88 21.66 28.49 7.53
CA THR A 88 22.26 28.82 6.23
C THR A 88 23.78 28.73 6.31
N GLN A 89 24.39 27.92 5.46
CA GLN A 89 25.72 28.19 4.93
C GLN A 89 25.69 28.05 3.41
N ASP A 90 25.96 29.19 2.79
CA ASP A 90 26.05 29.46 1.37
C ASP A 90 27.43 28.99 0.88
N CYS A 91 27.48 28.26 -0.24
CA CYS A 91 28.66 28.14 -1.10
C CYS A 91 28.24 27.59 -2.46
N SER A 92 28.63 28.34 -3.47
CA SER A 92 28.39 28.21 -4.90
C SER A 92 29.03 26.98 -5.54
N ASP A 93 28.51 26.68 -6.73
CA ASP A 93 29.12 25.93 -7.85
C ASP A 93 29.29 24.41 -7.76
N GLY A 94 28.73 23.75 -8.78
CA GLY A 94 28.99 22.34 -9.08
C GLY A 94 27.74 21.59 -9.53
N GLN A 95 27.43 21.70 -10.81
CA GLN A 95 26.55 20.77 -11.53
C GLN A 95 26.92 19.31 -11.21
N HIS A 96 26.05 18.58 -10.53
CA HIS A 96 26.10 17.13 -10.52
C HIS A 96 24.68 16.58 -10.57
N THR A 97 24.10 16.61 -11.77
CA THR A 97 22.97 15.75 -12.12
C THR A 97 23.49 14.31 -12.05
N SER A 98 23.38 13.66 -10.89
CA SER A 98 23.64 12.23 -10.73
C SER A 98 22.50 11.45 -11.40
N SER A 99 22.53 11.40 -12.72
CA SER A 99 21.85 10.36 -13.49
C SER A 99 22.49 9.02 -13.11
N ILE A 100 21.95 8.37 -12.07
CA ILE A 100 22.24 6.95 -11.81
C ILE A 100 21.73 6.20 -13.05
N PRO A 101 22.58 5.50 -13.81
CA PRO A 101 22.11 4.72 -14.94
C PRO A 101 21.29 3.55 -14.40
N PHE A 102 19.97 3.71 -14.39
CA PHE A 102 18.99 2.65 -14.16
C PHE A 102 18.98 1.72 -15.39
N THR A 103 20.03 0.91 -15.52
CA THR A 103 20.09 -0.15 -16.54
C THR A 103 19.44 -1.40 -15.97
N PHE A 104 18.17 -1.61 -16.34
CA PHE A 104 17.44 -2.85 -16.05
C PHE A 104 17.31 -3.65 -17.34
N ILE A 105 17.45 -4.97 -17.24
CA ILE A 105 17.23 -5.88 -18.37
C ILE A 105 15.71 -6.00 -18.56
N PRO A 106 15.14 -5.71 -19.75
CA PRO A 106 13.70 -5.78 -19.98
C PRO A 106 13.07 -7.12 -19.57
N ASP A 107 13.71 -8.23 -19.95
CA ASP A 107 13.26 -9.61 -19.65
C ASP A 107 13.16 -9.88 -18.15
N GLU A 108 14.09 -9.33 -17.37
CA GLU A 108 14.11 -9.49 -15.92
C GLU A 108 12.96 -8.72 -15.25
N VAL A 109 12.65 -7.53 -15.75
CA VAL A 109 11.49 -6.76 -15.25
C VAL A 109 10.19 -7.48 -15.56
N ASP A 110 10.09 -8.11 -16.74
CA ASP A 110 8.93 -8.90 -17.12
C ASP A 110 8.76 -10.14 -16.23
N GLU A 111 9.84 -10.83 -15.87
CA GLU A 111 9.80 -11.95 -14.92
C GLU A 111 9.22 -11.50 -13.57
N PHE A 112 9.67 -10.36 -13.04
CA PHE A 112 9.11 -9.80 -11.81
C PHE A 112 7.65 -9.39 -11.95
N VAL A 113 7.25 -8.81 -13.08
CA VAL A 113 5.84 -8.48 -13.33
C VAL A 113 4.98 -9.73 -13.36
N GLN A 114 5.43 -10.81 -14.00
CA GLN A 114 4.72 -12.08 -14.02
C GLN A 114 4.61 -12.68 -12.61
N HIS A 115 5.69 -12.63 -11.83
CA HIS A 115 5.67 -13.04 -10.42
C HIS A 115 4.65 -12.22 -9.61
N TYR A 116 4.58 -10.91 -9.83
CA TYR A 116 3.58 -10.06 -9.17
C TYR A 116 2.16 -10.52 -9.50
N ILE A 117 1.87 -10.75 -10.79
CA ILE A 117 0.55 -11.16 -11.26
C ILE A 117 0.16 -12.51 -10.65
N ALA A 118 1.09 -13.46 -10.59
CA ALA A 118 0.83 -14.81 -10.08
C ALA A 118 0.64 -14.86 -8.56
N ASP A 119 1.47 -14.16 -7.79
CA ASP A 119 1.56 -14.35 -6.33
C ASP A 119 1.04 -13.17 -5.52
N LEU A 120 1.17 -11.94 -6.01
CA LEU A 120 0.88 -10.72 -5.22
C LEU A 120 -0.47 -10.08 -5.58
N SER A 121 -0.95 -10.23 -6.81
CA SER A 121 -2.16 -9.56 -7.32
C SER A 121 -3.42 -9.83 -6.49
N SER A 122 -3.49 -10.98 -5.81
CA SER A 122 -4.61 -11.37 -4.95
C SER A 122 -4.44 -10.94 -3.49
N ILE A 123 -3.23 -10.62 -3.02
CA ILE A 123 -2.97 -10.33 -1.60
C ILE A 123 -3.75 -9.09 -1.14
N PHE A 124 -3.86 -8.08 -2.00
CA PHE A 124 -4.51 -6.80 -1.68
C PHE A 124 -6.02 -6.80 -1.96
N PHE A 125 -6.60 -7.94 -2.35
CA PHE A 125 -8.00 -8.05 -2.71
C PHE A 125 -8.75 -8.97 -1.75
N LEU A 126 -9.88 -8.48 -1.23
CA LEU A 126 -10.70 -9.17 -0.22
C LEU A 126 -12.03 -9.74 -0.79
N GLY A 127 -12.22 -9.71 -2.12
CA GLY A 127 -13.43 -10.23 -2.77
C GLY A 127 -13.26 -11.62 -3.37
N ASN A 128 -14.22 -12.03 -4.22
CA ASN A 128 -14.30 -13.42 -4.68
C ASN A 128 -13.69 -13.60 -6.07
N GLY A 129 -12.47 -14.14 -6.11
CA GLY A 129 -11.83 -14.59 -7.35
C GLY A 129 -11.35 -13.47 -8.28
N PRO A 130 -10.74 -13.83 -9.42
CA PRO A 130 -10.06 -12.88 -10.30
C PRO A 130 -11.00 -11.94 -11.06
N SER A 131 -12.24 -12.34 -11.32
CA SER A 131 -13.22 -11.53 -12.07
C SER A 131 -13.67 -10.27 -11.34
N GLU A 132 -13.61 -10.26 -10.01
CA GLU A 132 -13.96 -9.11 -9.18
C GLU A 132 -12.73 -8.29 -8.78
N ASN A 133 -11.52 -8.81 -9.00
CA ASN A 133 -10.30 -8.18 -8.51
C ASN A 133 -9.93 -6.95 -9.36
N PRO A 134 -9.92 -5.73 -8.78
CA PRO A 134 -9.61 -4.50 -9.51
C PRO A 134 -8.21 -4.48 -10.12
N MET A 135 -7.27 -5.27 -9.58
CA MET A 135 -5.91 -5.40 -10.13
C MET A 135 -5.92 -5.83 -11.59
N PHE A 136 -6.77 -6.80 -11.95
CA PHE A 136 -6.83 -7.34 -13.31
C PHE A 136 -7.55 -6.40 -14.29
N HIS A 137 -8.54 -5.63 -13.82
CA HIS A 137 -9.32 -4.75 -14.69
C HIS A 137 -8.71 -3.36 -14.88
N TYR A 138 -8.04 -2.82 -13.85
CA TYR A 138 -7.56 -1.43 -13.86
C TYR A 138 -6.05 -1.29 -13.92
N VAL A 139 -5.30 -2.17 -13.25
CA VAL A 139 -3.83 -2.02 -13.16
C VAL A 139 -3.15 -2.81 -14.27
N LEU A 140 -3.53 -4.08 -14.47
CA LEU A 140 -2.87 -4.96 -15.44
C LEU A 140 -2.86 -4.39 -16.88
N PRO A 141 -3.94 -3.78 -17.39
CA PRO A 141 -3.93 -3.16 -18.72
C PRO A 141 -2.93 -2.00 -18.86
N LEU A 142 -2.53 -1.38 -17.74
CA LEU A 142 -1.63 -0.23 -17.72
C LEU A 142 -0.15 -0.62 -17.60
N VAL A 143 0.16 -1.87 -17.24
CA VAL A 143 1.53 -2.29 -16.88
C VAL A 143 2.52 -2.05 -18.03
N ASN A 144 2.12 -2.29 -19.27
CA ASN A 144 3.01 -2.12 -20.42
C ASN A 144 3.07 -0.68 -20.94
N THR A 145 2.07 0.15 -20.62
CA THR A 145 1.94 1.52 -21.15
C THR A 145 2.33 2.60 -20.13
N VAL A 146 2.36 2.28 -18.84
CA VAL A 146 2.63 3.20 -17.74
C VAL A 146 3.89 2.75 -16.98
N PRO A 147 5.07 3.29 -17.32
CA PRO A 147 6.33 2.84 -16.72
C PRO A 147 6.39 2.90 -15.19
N PRO A 148 5.88 3.96 -14.49
CA PRO A 148 5.85 3.96 -13.03
C PRO A 148 5.16 2.74 -12.42
N ILE A 149 4.04 2.30 -13.00
CA ILE A 149 3.30 1.11 -12.56
C ILE A 149 4.15 -0.14 -12.76
N ARG A 150 4.73 -0.33 -13.96
CA ARG A 150 5.56 -1.50 -14.29
C ARG A 150 6.68 -1.71 -13.27
N PHE A 151 7.43 -0.64 -12.99
CA PHE A 151 8.58 -0.70 -12.09
C PHE A 151 8.16 -0.80 -10.62
N ALA A 152 7.01 -0.26 -10.22
CA ALA A 152 6.47 -0.46 -8.87
C ALA A 152 6.04 -1.93 -8.64
N LEU A 153 5.39 -2.57 -9.62
CA LEU A 153 5.03 -3.99 -9.55
C LEU A 153 6.29 -4.87 -9.51
N ALA A 154 7.25 -4.60 -10.40
CA ALA A 154 8.52 -5.34 -10.42
C ALA A 154 9.29 -5.18 -9.10
N GLY A 155 9.33 -3.97 -8.54
CA GLY A 155 9.92 -3.71 -7.23
C GLY A 155 9.26 -4.51 -6.11
N SER A 156 7.93 -4.63 -6.13
CA SER A 156 7.16 -5.41 -5.14
C SER A 156 7.49 -6.89 -5.23
N ALA A 157 7.49 -7.46 -6.44
CA ALA A 157 7.83 -8.85 -6.68
C ALA A 157 9.28 -9.16 -6.31
N SER A 158 10.24 -8.32 -6.73
CA SER A 158 11.65 -8.44 -6.34
C SER A 158 11.81 -8.44 -4.82
N CYS A 159 11.07 -7.58 -4.09
CA CYS A 159 11.13 -7.57 -2.63
C CYS A 159 10.53 -8.84 -2.01
N HIS A 160 9.41 -9.31 -2.55
CA HIS A 160 8.74 -10.49 -2.06
C HIS A 160 9.61 -11.74 -2.26
N ILE A 161 10.24 -11.88 -3.43
CA ILE A 161 11.20 -12.96 -3.71
C ILE A 161 12.42 -12.83 -2.77
N ALA A 162 12.96 -11.61 -2.60
CA ALA A 162 14.06 -11.35 -1.68
C ALA A 162 13.74 -11.81 -0.25
N ALA A 163 12.57 -11.43 0.28
CA ALA A 163 12.15 -11.80 1.63
C ALA A 163 11.97 -13.32 1.79
N ARG A 164 11.45 -14.02 0.76
CA ARG A 164 11.30 -15.48 0.80
C ARG A 164 12.63 -16.22 0.78
N ASN A 165 13.62 -15.70 0.07
CA ASN A 165 14.91 -16.36 -0.14
C ASN A 165 16.03 -15.78 0.73
N SER A 166 15.75 -14.73 1.52
CA SER A 166 16.78 -13.94 2.24
C SER A 166 17.88 -13.43 1.32
N ASP A 167 17.50 -12.93 0.15
CA ASP A 167 18.42 -12.46 -0.90
C ASP A 167 18.57 -10.92 -0.87
N GLU A 168 19.67 -10.45 -0.28
CA GLU A 168 20.00 -9.03 -0.17
C GLU A 168 20.25 -8.34 -1.54
N ALA A 169 20.64 -9.10 -2.57
CA ALA A 169 20.85 -8.53 -3.90
C ALA A 169 19.52 -8.20 -4.56
N LEU A 170 18.51 -9.08 -4.41
CA LEU A 170 17.14 -8.82 -4.84
C LEU A 170 16.47 -7.73 -3.99
N GLU A 171 16.81 -7.61 -2.72
CA GLU A 171 16.33 -6.51 -1.88
C GLU A 171 16.87 -5.16 -2.37
N ARG A 172 18.19 -5.06 -2.62
CA ARG A 172 18.80 -3.87 -3.23
C ARG A 172 18.24 -3.56 -4.62
N LYS A 173 17.95 -4.59 -5.42
CA LYS A 173 17.32 -4.44 -6.73
C LYS A 173 15.91 -3.87 -6.60
N SER A 174 15.12 -4.38 -5.66
CA SER A 174 13.80 -3.83 -5.34
C SER A 174 13.90 -2.34 -5.02
N LEU A 175 14.84 -1.93 -4.17
CA LEU A 175 15.04 -0.52 -3.86
C LEU A 175 15.34 0.34 -5.11
N ARG A 176 16.19 -0.16 -6.02
CA ARG A 176 16.49 0.55 -7.27
C ARG A 176 15.25 0.68 -8.15
N LEU A 177 14.48 -0.39 -8.31
CA LEU A 177 13.23 -0.38 -9.10
C LEU A 177 12.23 0.66 -8.56
N ARG A 178 12.13 0.77 -7.23
CA ARG A 178 11.27 1.77 -6.56
C ARG A 178 11.71 3.20 -6.84
N VAL A 179 13.01 3.48 -6.66
CA VAL A 179 13.54 4.83 -6.92
C VAL A 179 13.30 5.20 -8.38
N HIS A 180 13.49 4.26 -9.31
CA HIS A 180 13.20 4.46 -10.72
C HIS A 180 11.72 4.76 -10.99
N ALA A 181 10.81 3.97 -10.41
CA ALA A 181 9.36 4.20 -10.52
C ALA A 181 8.95 5.58 -9.99
N THR A 182 9.49 6.00 -8.84
CA THR A 182 9.25 7.33 -8.24
C THR A 182 9.79 8.45 -9.12
N HIS A 183 10.97 8.26 -9.73
CA HIS A 183 11.53 9.23 -10.67
C HIS A 183 10.65 9.41 -11.90
N LEU A 184 10.20 8.31 -12.50
CA LEU A 184 9.29 8.32 -13.65
C LEU A 184 7.94 8.98 -13.29
N LEU A 185 7.40 8.72 -12.10
CA LEU A 185 6.19 9.37 -11.62
C LEU A 185 6.39 10.89 -11.45
N ARG A 186 7.54 11.32 -10.91
CA ARG A 186 7.88 12.76 -10.80
C ARG A 186 7.92 13.42 -12.18
N GLU A 187 8.57 12.81 -13.16
CA GLU A 187 8.58 13.34 -14.52
C GLU A 187 7.16 13.43 -15.10
N MET A 188 6.35 12.40 -14.86
CA MET A 188 4.97 12.36 -15.32
C MET A 188 4.17 13.51 -14.73
N LEU A 189 4.27 13.75 -13.41
CA LEU A 189 3.64 14.86 -12.69
C LEU A 189 4.09 16.25 -13.18
N GLN A 190 5.37 16.39 -13.54
CA GLN A 190 5.92 17.65 -14.03
C GLN A 190 5.45 17.99 -15.45
N LYS A 191 5.18 16.96 -16.27
CA LYS A 191 4.77 17.13 -17.67
C LYS A 191 3.29 17.48 -17.82
N THR A 192 2.45 17.26 -16.81
CA THR A 192 1.00 17.12 -17.06
C THR A 192 0.11 18.22 -16.49
N ILE A 193 -0.31 19.05 -17.44
CA ILE A 193 -1.67 19.59 -17.61
C ILE A 193 -2.61 18.52 -18.27
N THR A 194 -2.12 17.34 -18.68
CA THR A 194 -2.85 16.39 -19.55
C THR A 194 -2.79 14.88 -19.21
N ALA A 195 -2.17 14.45 -18.10
CA ALA A 195 -2.29 13.05 -17.69
C ALA A 195 -3.67 12.86 -17.10
N THR A 196 -4.38 11.84 -17.57
CA THR A 196 -5.62 11.40 -16.96
C THR A 196 -5.34 11.11 -15.48
N ASP A 197 -6.02 11.82 -14.57
CA ASP A 197 -5.82 11.73 -13.11
C ASP A 197 -5.72 10.27 -12.60
N GLN A 198 -6.41 9.36 -13.27
CA GLN A 198 -6.44 7.93 -12.97
C GLN A 198 -5.08 7.22 -13.10
N VAL A 199 -4.25 7.57 -14.09
CA VAL A 199 -2.94 6.91 -14.30
C VAL A 199 -1.93 7.36 -13.24
N ILE A 200 -1.95 8.65 -12.91
CA ILE A 200 -1.15 9.21 -11.80
C ILE A 200 -1.60 8.55 -10.49
N LEU A 201 -2.90 8.51 -10.24
CA LEU A 201 -3.44 7.91 -9.02
C LEU A 201 -3.08 6.42 -8.92
N ALA A 202 -3.25 5.64 -9.99
CA ALA A 202 -2.85 4.24 -10.01
C ALA A 202 -1.35 4.06 -9.75
N SER A 203 -0.50 4.92 -10.33
CA SER A 203 0.95 4.91 -10.07
C SER A 203 1.28 5.18 -8.59
N ILE A 204 0.64 6.19 -8.00
CA ILE A 204 0.79 6.52 -6.57
C ILE A 204 0.32 5.35 -5.70
N LEU A 205 -0.82 4.74 -6.03
CA LEU A 205 -1.37 3.61 -5.28
C LEU A 205 -0.44 2.39 -5.33
N MET A 206 0.14 2.05 -6.49
CA MET A 206 1.07 0.93 -6.61
C MET A 206 2.36 1.17 -5.82
N LEU A 207 2.88 2.39 -5.82
CA LEU A 207 4.04 2.76 -4.99
C LEU A 207 3.71 2.69 -3.49
N ALA A 208 2.55 3.19 -3.07
CA ALA A 208 2.12 3.14 -1.68
C ALA A 208 1.91 1.69 -1.19
N GLN A 209 1.33 0.81 -2.03
CA GLN A 209 1.18 -0.61 -1.72
C GLN A 209 2.54 -1.28 -1.48
N LEU A 210 3.51 -0.94 -2.32
CA LEU A 210 4.88 -1.41 -2.16
C LEU A 210 5.48 -0.95 -0.82
N ASP A 211 5.29 0.31 -0.43
CA ASP A 211 5.89 0.85 0.80
C ASP A 211 5.32 0.15 2.04
N VAL A 212 4.00 -0.06 2.07
CA VAL A 212 3.31 -0.81 3.12
C VAL A 212 3.85 -2.25 3.24
N SER A 213 4.16 -2.88 2.11
CA SER A 213 4.66 -4.26 2.08
C SER A 213 6.09 -4.41 2.59
N THR A 214 6.82 -3.31 2.72
CA THR A 214 8.26 -3.31 3.00
C THR A 214 8.59 -2.65 4.34
N ALA A 215 7.58 -2.11 5.01
CA ALA A 215 7.66 -1.64 6.39
C ALA A 215 7.85 -2.83 7.33
N THR A 216 9.10 -3.27 7.50
CA THR A 216 9.48 -4.04 8.68
C THR A 216 9.39 -3.11 9.89
N PRO A 217 8.83 -3.55 11.04
CA PRO A 217 9.00 -2.81 12.27
C PRO A 217 10.50 -2.86 12.59
N SER A 218 11.21 -1.78 12.28
CA SER A 218 12.57 -1.58 12.75
C SER A 218 12.54 -1.59 14.27
N VAL A 219 12.77 -2.76 14.85
CA VAL A 219 13.15 -2.88 16.25
C VAL A 219 14.53 -2.25 16.33
N LEU A 220 14.55 -0.96 16.65
CA LEU A 220 15.76 -0.28 17.10
C LEU A 220 16.27 -1.03 18.34
N PRO A 221 17.57 -1.38 18.40
CA PRO A 221 18.17 -2.02 19.57
C PRO A 221 18.13 -1.11 20.81
#